data_AF-A0A8T6VD14-F1
#
_entry.id   AF-A0A8T6VD14-F1
#
_cell.length_a   1.000
_cell.length_b   1.000
_cell.length_c   1.000
_cell.angle_alpha   90.00
_cell.angle_beta   90.00
_cell.angle_gamma   90.00
#
_symmetry.space_group_name_H-M   'P 1'
#
loop_
_entity.id
_entity.type
_entity.pdbx_description
1 polymer ?
#
loop_
_entity_poly.entity_id
_entity_poly.type
_entity_poly.pdbx_seq_one_letter_code
_entity_poly.pdbx_strand_id
1 'polypeptide(L)' 'MVDHALVLIDREEGGKQRLAEDNIDLHYLLTASEAAKRLYDVGAIDDEQLKTILRQVKKK' A
#
# COMPACT_ATOMS: atom_id res chain seq x y z
N MET A 1 -6.01 -20.18 -14.51
CA MET A 1 -5.10 -19.78 -13.42
C MET A 1 -4.76 -18.32 -13.62
N VAL A 2 -4.56 -17.59 -12.54
CA VAL A 2 -4.09 -16.21 -12.58
C VAL A 2 -2.69 -16.24 -12.01
N ASP A 3 -1.70 -15.80 -12.77
CA ASP A 3 -0.30 -15.81 -12.34
C ASP A 3 0.16 -14.40 -11.88
N HIS A 4 -0.56 -13.36 -12.32
CA HIS A 4 -0.27 -11.98 -11.99
C HIS A 4 -1.54 -11.22 -11.61
N ALA A 5 -1.44 -10.41 -10.56
CA ALA A 5 -2.46 -9.43 -10.19
C ALA A 5 -1.86 -8.03 -10.28
N LEU A 6 -2.57 -7.09 -10.90
CA LEU A 6 -2.19 -5.68 -10.91
C LEU A 6 -3.25 -4.89 -10.13
N VAL A 7 -2.80 -4.11 -9.16
CA VAL A 7 -3.65 -3.17 -8.40
C VAL A 7 -3.10 -1.75 -8.50
N LEU A 8 -3.97 -0.77 -8.31
CA LEU A 8 -3.52 0.61 -8.29
C LEU A 8 -2.72 0.92 -7.00
N ILE A 9 -3.21 0.45 -5.86
CA ILE A 9 -2.62 0.72 -4.54
C ILE A 9 -2.48 -0.58 -3.76
N ASP A 10 -1.26 -0.92 -3.33
CA ASP A 10 -1.03 -1.91 -2.29
C ASP A 10 -1.17 -1.25 -0.91
N ARG A 11 -2.11 -1.74 -0.09
CA ARG A 11 -2.35 -1.20 1.26
C ARG A 11 -1.26 -1.57 2.27
N GLU A 12 -0.34 -2.45 1.90
CA GLU A 12 0.73 -2.94 2.77
C GLU A 12 0.22 -3.75 3.99
N GLU A 13 -0.95 -4.36 3.85
CA GLU A 13 -1.64 -5.15 4.90
C GLU A 13 -1.47 -6.67 4.69
N GLY A 14 -0.32 -7.10 4.16
CA GLY A 14 -0.01 -8.53 3.99
C GLY A 14 -0.52 -9.17 2.69
N GLY A 15 -1.19 -8.40 1.81
CA GLY A 15 -1.77 -8.91 0.58
C GLY A 15 -0.76 -9.57 -0.36
N LYS A 16 0.45 -8.99 -0.48
CA LYS A 16 1.55 -9.55 -1.27
C LYS A 16 1.96 -10.94 -0.78
N GLN A 17 2.11 -11.12 0.54
CA GLN A 17 2.48 -12.40 1.15
C GLN A 17 1.37 -13.42 0.96
N ARG A 18 0.10 -13.03 1.18
CA ARG A 18 -1.07 -13.90 1.01
C ARG A 18 -1.17 -14.42 -0.42
N LEU A 19 -1.00 -13.56 -1.42
CA LEU A 19 -1.08 -13.93 -2.83
C LEU A 19 0.11 -14.79 -3.28
N ALA A 20 1.30 -14.57 -2.72
CA ALA A 20 2.46 -15.40 -3.00
C ALA A 20 2.27 -16.87 -2.55
N GLU A 21 1.49 -17.14 -1.50
CA GLU A 21 1.11 -18.51 -1.10
C GLU A 21 0.34 -19.25 -2.20
N ASP A 22 -0.40 -18.51 -3.03
CA ASP A 22 -1.18 -19.02 -4.15
C ASP A 22 -0.41 -18.97 -5.50
N ASN A 23 0.90 -18.68 -5.47
CA ASN A 23 1.76 -18.45 -6.64
C ASN A 23 1.29 -17.28 -7.53
N ILE A 24 0.69 -16.25 -6.93
CA ILE A 24 0.25 -15.04 -7.63
C ILE A 24 1.23 -13.90 -7.32
N ASP A 25 1.84 -13.36 -8.37
CA ASP A 25 2.69 -12.18 -8.26
C ASP A 25 1.84 -10.90 -8.26
N LEU A 26 1.85 -10.19 -7.13
CA LEU A 26 1.19 -8.89 -7.00
C LEU A 26 2.08 -7.74 -7.49
N HIS A 27 1.59 -7.03 -8.49
CA HIS A 27 2.12 -5.77 -9.01
C HIS A 27 1.25 -4.60 -8.54
N TYR A 28 1.86 -3.48 -8.18
CA TYR A 28 1.15 -2.27 -7.76
C TYR A 28 1.80 -1.01 -8.33
N LEU A 29 0.97 0.01 -8.59
CA LEU A 29 1.49 1.32 -9.03
C LEU A 29 2.08 2.11 -7.87
N LEU A 30 1.41 2.09 -6.71
CA LEU A 30 1.85 2.75 -5.48
C LEU A 30 1.57 1.87 -4.27
N THR A 31 2.31 2.08 -3.20
CA THR A 31 1.91 1.63 -1.86
C THR A 31 1.04 2.69 -1.17
N ALA A 32 0.31 2.31 -0.12
CA ALA A 32 -0.43 3.25 0.72
C ALA A 32 0.50 4.28 1.37
N SER A 33 1.69 3.89 1.81
CA SER A 33 2.67 4.84 2.35
C SER A 33 3.22 5.81 1.30
N GLU A 34 3.39 5.39 0.05
CA GLU A 34 3.78 6.28 -1.06
C GLU A 34 2.65 7.24 -1.43
N ALA A 35 1.41 6.75 -1.51
CA ALA A 35 0.24 7.58 -1.76
C ALA A 35 0.06 8.64 -0.67
N ALA A 36 0.20 8.26 0.61
CA ALA A 36 0.08 9.19 1.74
C ALA A 36 1.14 10.30 1.68
N LYS A 37 2.40 9.98 1.37
CA LYS A 37 3.46 10.98 1.20
C LYS A 37 3.13 11.98 0.09
N ARG A 38 2.69 11.48 -1.08
CA ARG A 38 2.29 12.35 -2.20
C ARG A 38 1.12 13.26 -1.84
N LEU A 39 0.14 12.75 -1.10
CA LEU A 39 -1.00 13.54 -0.63
C LEU A 39 -0.57 14.63 0.36
N TYR A 40 0.39 14.34 1.23
CA TYR A 40 0.98 15.32 2.13
C TYR A 40 1.74 16.41 1.35
N ASP A 41 2.54 16.01 0.35
CA ASP A 41 3.33 16.93 -0.47
C ASP A 41 2.46 17.96 -1.22
N VAL A 42 1.24 17.58 -1.63
CA VAL A 42 0.28 18.48 -2.28
C VAL A 42 -0.65 19.22 -1.30
N GLY A 43 -0.42 19.05 0.02
CA GLY A 43 -1.22 19.69 1.07
C GLY A 43 -2.65 19.14 1.20
N ALA A 44 -2.93 17.96 0.64
CA ALA A 44 -4.25 17.32 0.74
C ALA A 44 -4.49 16.65 2.09
N ILE A 45 -3.43 16.28 2.80
CA ILE A 45 -3.48 15.79 4.18
C ILE A 45 -2.41 16.51 5.04
N ASP A 46 -2.67 16.63 6.33
CA ASP A 46 -1.72 17.19 7.29
C ASP A 46 -0.75 16.15 7.87
N ASP A 47 0.19 16.61 8.69
CA ASP A 47 1.21 15.77 9.34
C ASP A 47 0.60 14.75 10.31
N GLU A 48 -0.50 15.07 10.99
CA GLU A 48 -1.17 14.15 11.91
C GLU A 48 -1.84 12.99 11.15
N GLN A 49 -2.52 13.32 10.06
CA GLN A 49 -3.13 12.36 9.14
C GLN A 49 -2.07 11.47 8.49
N LEU A 50 -0.97 12.04 8.01
CA LEU A 50 0.16 11.28 7.46
C LEU A 50 0.73 10.31 8.49
N LYS A 51 1.02 10.79 9.71
CA LYS A 51 1.54 9.94 10.81
C LYS A 51 0.57 8.83 11.18
N THR A 52 -0.74 9.10 11.12
CA THR A 52 -1.77 8.10 11.42
C THR A 52 -1.78 6.98 10.38
N ILE A 53 -1.74 7.31 9.09
CA ILE A 53 -1.68 6.32 8.01
C ILE A 53 -0.38 5.50 8.10
N LEU A 54 0.77 6.15 8.24
CA LEU A 54 2.07 5.46 8.31
C LEU A 54 2.19 4.52 9.53
N ARG A 55 1.45 4.80 10.61
CA ARG A 55 1.41 3.94 11.79
C ARG A 55 0.59 2.67 11.55
N GLN A 56 -0.46 2.74 10.73
CA GLN A 56 -1.25 1.56 10.36
C GLN A 56 -0.42 0.59 9.51
N VAL A 57 0.31 1.12 8.52
CA VAL A 57 1.22 0.33 7.66
C VAL A 57 2.32 -0.38 8.47
N LYS A 58 2.80 0.23 9.56
CA LYS A 58 3.88 -0.34 10.40
C LYS A 58 3.41 -1.38 11.42
N LYS A 59 2.11 -1.48 11.68
CA LYS A 59 1.59 -2.49 12.62
C LYS A 59 1.61 -3.85 11.92
N LYS A 60 2.55 -4.70 12.36
CA LYS A 60 2.52 -6.14 12.09
C LYS A 60 1.42 -6.81 12.89
#